data_AF-A0A439KA80-F1
#
_entry.id   AF-A0A439KA80-F1
#
_cell.length_a   1.000
_cell.length_b   1.000
_cell.length_c   1.000
_cell.angle_alpha   90.00
_cell.angle_beta   90.00
_cell.angle_gamma   90.00
#
_symmetry.space_group_name_H-M   'P 1'
#
loop_
_entity.id
_entity.type
_entity.pdbx_description
1 polymer ?
#
loop_
_entity_poly.entity_id
_entity_poly.type
_entity_poly.pdbx_seq_one_letter_code
_entity_poly.pdbx_strand_id
1 'polypeptide(L)' 'MPLQIVHHPDYDAGFAVNHRFPMSKYKLLMEALGARGLTGPAALNVPEPAPASWLKLA' A
#
# COMPACT_ATOMS: atom_id res chain seq x y z
N MET A 1 -3.39 15.88 14.77
CA MET A 1 -2.43 14.81 14.40
C MET A 1 -2.84 14.31 13.01
N PRO A 2 -1.90 14.14 12.07
CA PRO A 2 -2.23 13.62 10.74
C PRO A 2 -2.67 12.16 10.83
N LEU A 3 -3.62 11.76 9.98
CA LEU A 3 -4.00 10.36 9.80
C LEU A 3 -2.77 9.58 9.32
N GLN A 4 -2.38 8.54 10.06
CA GLN A 4 -1.26 7.68 9.67
C GLN A 4 -1.73 6.68 8.62
N ILE A 5 -1.06 6.67 7.47
CA ILE A 5 -1.33 5.78 6.34
C ILE A 5 -0.12 4.86 6.18
N VAL A 6 -0.37 3.56 6.05
CA VAL A 6 0.65 2.55 5.76
C VAL A 6 0.42 2.05 4.35
N HIS A 7 1.41 2.20 3.47
CA HIS A 7 1.32 1.75 2.08
C HIS A 7 2.71 1.42 1.53
N HIS A 8 2.78 0.37 0.69
CA HIS A 8 3.96 0.03 -0.09
C HIS A 8 3.58 -0.03 -1.58
N PRO A 9 4.42 0.46 -2.51
CA PRO A 9 4.15 0.38 -3.96
C PRO A 9 3.81 -1.05 -4.44
N ASP A 10 4.49 -2.06 -3.90
CA ASP A 10 4.26 -3.48 -4.21
C ASP A 10 2.89 -4.03 -3.78
N TYR A 11 2.08 -3.25 -3.07
CA TYR A 11 0.67 -3.60 -2.86
C TYR A 11 -0.11 -3.63 -4.18
N ASP A 12 0.36 -2.92 -5.22
CA ASP A 12 -0.03 -3.21 -6.59
C ASP A 12 0.95 -4.21 -7.22
N ALA A 13 0.54 -5.49 -7.24
CA ALA A 13 1.35 -6.57 -7.80
C ALA A 13 1.45 -6.55 -9.35
N GLY A 14 0.82 -5.57 -10.03
CA GLY A 14 0.93 -5.44 -11.48
C GLY A 14 0.25 -6.55 -12.28
N PHE A 15 -0.76 -7.21 -11.70
CA PHE A 15 -1.54 -8.22 -12.41
C PHE A 15 -2.27 -7.65 -13.63
N ALA A 16 -2.48 -8.50 -14.63
CA ALA A 16 -3.27 -8.15 -15.81
C ALA A 16 -4.67 -7.64 -15.42
N VAL A 17 -5.22 -6.73 -16.23
CA VAL A 17 -6.51 -6.07 -15.94
C VAL A 17 -7.69 -7.04 -15.83
N ASN A 18 -7.59 -8.21 -16.46
CA ASN A 18 -8.57 -9.28 -16.44
C ASN A 18 -8.29 -10.35 -15.37
N HIS A 19 -7.28 -10.14 -14.51
CA HIS A 19 -7.02 -11.03 -13.38
C HIS A 19 -8.21 -10.97 -12.40
N ARG A 20 -8.57 -12.11 -11.80
CA ARG A 20 -9.73 -12.19 -10.87
C ARG A 20 -9.55 -11.35 -9.61
N PHE A 21 -8.30 -11.00 -9.29
CA PHE A 21 -7.94 -10.12 -8.19
C PHE A 21 -7.05 -8.99 -8.71
N PRO A 22 -7.60 -7.93 -9.33
CA PRO A 22 -6.82 -6.79 -9.76
C PRO A 22 -6.39 -5.97 -8.52
N MET A 23 -5.10 -5.64 -8.43
CA MET A 23 -4.51 -4.95 -7.27
C MET A 23 -4.36 -3.44 -7.47
N SER A 24 -4.67 -2.94 -8.67
CA SER A 24 -4.54 -1.51 -9.05
C SER A 24 -5.30 -0.55 -8.14
N LYS A 25 -6.34 -1.01 -7.42
CA LYS A 25 -7.09 -0.19 -6.46
C LYS A 25 -6.21 0.44 -5.37
N TYR A 26 -5.14 -0.24 -4.94
CA TYR A 26 -4.25 0.30 -3.91
C TYR A 26 -3.45 1.49 -4.45
N LYS A 27 -2.91 1.37 -5.67
CA LYS A 27 -2.24 2.47 -6.37
C LYS A 27 -3.18 3.65 -6.62
N LEU A 28 -4.36 3.38 -7.18
CA LEU A 28 -5.36 4.41 -7.48
C LEU A 28 -5.83 5.17 -6.22
N LEU A 29 -5.97 4.47 -5.08
CA LEU A 29 -6.27 5.11 -3.81
C LEU A 29 -5.15 6.07 -3.39
N MET A 30 -3.88 5.67 -3.52
CA MET A 30 -2.75 6.52 -3.15
C MET A 30 -2.59 7.74 -4.05
N GLU A 31 -2.84 7.60 -5.36
CA GLU A 31 -2.92 8.74 -6.28
C GLU A 31 -4.02 9.73 -5.85
N ALA A 32 -5.20 9.22 -5.51
CA ALA A 32 -6.32 10.02 -5.05
C ALA A 32 -6.02 10.74 -3.72
N LEU A 33 -5.35 10.08 -2.77
CA LEU A 33 -4.97 10.67 -1.49
C LEU A 33 -3.84 11.70 -1.65
N GLY A 34 -2.87 11.44 -2.53
CA GLY A 34 -1.79 12.36 -2.86
C GLY A 34 -2.31 13.65 -3.50
N ALA A 35 -3.26 13.54 -4.44
CA ALA A 35 -3.94 14.70 -5.04
C ALA A 35 -4.69 15.57 -4.02
N ARG A 36 -5.03 15.02 -2.84
CA ARG A 36 -5.68 15.73 -1.72
C ARG A 36 -4.69 16.22 -0.66
N GLY A 37 -3.38 16.02 -0.85
CA GLY A 37 -2.35 16.41 0.11
C GLY A 37 -2.31 15.57 1.38
N LEU A 38 -2.91 14.36 1.39
CA LEU A 38 -3.04 13.53 2.58
C LEU A 38 -1.87 12.58 2.83
N THR A 39 -0.95 12.44 1.87
CA THR A 39 0.15 11.46 1.90
C THR A 39 1.52 12.12 2.09
N GLY A 40 1.57 13.24 2.82
CA GLY A 40 2.82 13.93 3.13
C GLY A 40 3.77 13.08 3.99
N PRO A 41 5.07 13.44 4.08
CA PRO A 41 6.08 12.63 4.80
C PRO A 41 5.78 12.35 6.28
N ALA A 42 4.98 13.20 6.93
CA ALA A 42 4.55 13.02 8.33
C ALA A 42 3.31 12.11 8.50
N ALA A 43 2.71 11.67 7.41
CA ALA A 43 1.49 10.87 7.38
C ALA A 43 1.69 9.50 6.73
N LEU A 44 2.62 9.39 5.77
CA LEU A 44 2.85 8.17 5.01
C LEU A 44 4.01 7.35 5.60
N ASN A 45 3.72 6.10 5.93
CA ASN A 45 4.68 5.12 6.43
C ASN A 45 4.81 4.00 5.39
N VAL A 46 6.04 3.70 4.96
CA VAL A 46 6.33 2.58 4.06
C VAL A 46 6.76 1.39 4.92
N PRO A 47 5.99 0.29 4.96
CA PRO A 47 6.34 -0.86 5.77
C PRO A 47 7.46 -1.67 5.12
N GLU A 48 8.33 -2.23 5.95
CA GLU A 48 9.28 -3.26 5.55
C GLU A 48 8.61 -4.64 5.48
N PRO A 49 9.17 -5.60 4.71
CA PRO A 49 8.70 -6.98 4.73
C PRO A 49 8.63 -7.56 6.14
N ALA A 50 7.57 -8.32 6.42
CA ALA A 50 7.43 -9.01 7.70
C ALA A 50 8.63 -9.96 7.93
N PRO A 51 9.25 -9.95 9.12
CA PRO A 51 10.30 -10.90 9.46
C PRO A 51 9.86 -12.34 9.20
N ALA A 52 10.73 -13.16 8.60
CA ALA A 52 10.40 -14.55 8.27
C ALA A 52 9.99 -15.37 9.51
N SER A 53 10.50 -15.03 10.69
CA SER A 53 10.09 -15.65 11.96
C SER A 53 8.63 -15.41 12.32
N TRP A 54 8.01 -14.33 11.84
CA TRP A 54 6.60 -13.99 12.08
C TRP A 54 5.65 -14.71 11.13
N LEU A 55 6.12 -15.09 9.95
CA LEU A 55 5.32 -15.78 8.92
C LEU A 55 5.16 -17.28 9.18
N LYS A 56 5.70 -17.80 10.29
CA LYS A 56 5.56 -19.19 10.69
C LYS A 56 4.19 -19.42 11.33
N LEU A 57 3.21 -19.79 10.50
CA LEU A 57 1.97 -20.45 10.93
C LEU A 57 2.00 -21.88 10.38
N ALA A 58 2.26 -22.83 11.29
CA ALA A 58 2.44 -24.28 11.12
C ALA A 58 3.81 -24.75 10.57
#